data_AF-E3QT56-F1
#
_entry.id   AF-E3QT56-F1
#
_cell.length_a   1.000
_cell.length_b   1.000
_cell.length_c   1.000
_cell.angle_alpha   90.00
_cell.angle_beta   90.00
_cell.angle_gamma   90.00
#
_symmetry.space_group_name_H-M   'P 1'
#
loop_
_entity.id
_entity.type
_entity.pdbx_description
1 polymer ?
#
loop_
_entity_poly.entity_id
_entity_poly.type
_entity_poly.pdbx_seq_one_letter_code
_entity_poly.pdbx_strand_id
1 'polypeptide(L)'
;MSLNLPTRLASSAPSALQSIARPVPRSFILPLRSSTQVRNKWSFGGLFGNRRGGRSSTDDSMTGGENLDDPKVRQRFAQQQQPQMSSSIFEEEVDDAVFKGKMGSKADMGQASLKTPETTAWRLDPDPRSRLRWERKKVIQMVRRNGRVSRSERIAQTEKELAHKSPFLETSVKKLVHLARQIQGKTLEEAVLQMSYSKKKMAAEVKYQLEEARDLAVVTRGMGIGPGKAKRQGGDADTKPIKIQTKDGKALTVEDPTRLYVAQAWVGRGPWRSKELDYKGRGRFGIMQSPSTSISVVLKEEKTRIREYKDKLAKQARRKPWVHLPDRPVTAQRPYYSW
;
A
#
# COMPACT_ATOMS: atom_id res chain seq x y z
N MET A 1 -9.44 -61.44 21.53
CA MET A 1 -9.91 -60.87 22.81
C MET A 1 -10.42 -59.46 22.54
N SER A 2 -11.67 -59.35 22.09
CA SER A 2 -12.35 -58.11 21.73
C SER A 2 -13.08 -57.54 22.94
N LEU A 3 -12.75 -56.32 23.34
CA LEU A 3 -13.43 -55.62 24.43
C LEU A 3 -14.46 -54.63 23.88
N ASN A 4 -15.72 -54.97 24.15
CA ASN A 4 -16.91 -54.19 23.87
C ASN A 4 -16.98 -52.96 24.80
N LEU A 5 -17.28 -51.79 24.22
CA LEU A 5 -17.65 -50.59 24.97
C LEU A 5 -19.17 -50.40 24.92
N PRO A 6 -19.85 -50.06 26.03
CA PRO A 6 -21.30 -49.98 26.09
C PRO A 6 -21.83 -48.65 25.53
N THR A 7 -22.90 -48.78 24.75
CA THR A 7 -23.82 -47.73 24.30
C THR A 7 -24.60 -47.14 25.48
N ARG A 8 -24.76 -45.81 25.53
CA ARG A 8 -25.74 -45.16 26.40
C ARG A 8 -26.72 -44.32 25.59
N LEU A 9 -27.91 -44.91 25.45
CA LEU A 9 -29.25 -44.36 25.68
C LEU A 9 -29.53 -42.91 25.23
N ALA A 10 -30.27 -42.86 24.12
CA ALA A 10 -31.20 -41.79 23.81
C ALA A 10 -32.32 -41.74 24.87
N SER A 11 -32.62 -40.54 25.38
CA SER A 11 -33.88 -40.24 26.06
C SER A 11 -34.76 -39.40 25.14
N SER A 12 -35.84 -40.01 24.68
CA SER A 12 -37.02 -39.33 24.16
C SER A 12 -37.95 -39.00 25.33
N ALA A 13 -38.48 -37.79 25.36
CA ALA A 13 -39.77 -37.49 25.97
C ALA A 13 -40.36 -36.20 25.36
N PRO A 14 -41.70 -36.14 25.17
CA PRO A 14 -42.39 -35.08 24.43
C PRO A 14 -43.01 -34.03 25.36
N SER A 15 -43.32 -32.84 24.83
CA SER A 15 -44.70 -32.29 24.80
C SER A 15 -44.73 -30.77 24.59
N ALA A 16 -45.67 -30.42 23.71
CA ALA A 16 -46.16 -29.12 23.28
C ALA A 16 -46.12 -27.97 24.31
N LEU A 17 -45.46 -26.88 23.93
CA LEU A 17 -45.90 -25.52 24.26
C LEU A 17 -46.25 -24.83 22.94
N GLN A 18 -47.55 -24.78 22.65
CA GLN A 18 -48.11 -23.95 21.60
C GLN A 18 -48.01 -22.49 22.04
N SER A 19 -46.95 -21.79 21.61
CA SER A 19 -46.93 -20.34 21.64
C SER A 19 -47.62 -19.81 20.39
N ILE A 20 -48.73 -19.10 20.61
CA ILE A 20 -49.50 -18.40 19.57
C ILE A 20 -48.62 -17.26 19.05
N ALA A 21 -47.92 -17.50 17.94
CA ALA A 21 -47.19 -16.48 17.21
C ALA A 21 -48.18 -15.63 16.40
N ARG A 22 -48.49 -14.43 16.90
CA ARG A 22 -49.09 -13.38 16.06
C ARG A 22 -48.07 -12.96 14.99
N PRO A 23 -48.41 -12.92 13.69
CA PRO A 23 -47.51 -12.36 12.69
C PRO A 23 -47.48 -10.84 12.88
N VAL A 24 -46.40 -10.33 13.47
CA VAL A 24 -46.07 -8.91 13.34
C VAL A 24 -45.83 -8.66 11.85
N PRO A 25 -46.49 -7.67 11.22
CA PRO A 25 -46.23 -7.37 9.83
C PRO A 25 -44.75 -7.02 9.72
N ARG A 26 -44.01 -7.81 8.93
CA ARG A 26 -42.66 -7.47 8.52
C ARG A 26 -42.75 -6.12 7.84
N SER A 27 -42.36 -5.05 8.54
CA SER A 27 -41.97 -3.82 7.87
C SER A 27 -40.95 -4.24 6.81
N PHE A 28 -41.29 -4.01 5.54
CA PHE A 28 -40.39 -4.19 4.40
C PHE A 28 -39.17 -3.28 4.61
N ILE A 29 -38.23 -3.72 5.42
CA ILE A 29 -36.87 -3.20 5.40
C ILE A 29 -36.28 -3.86 4.15
N LEU A 30 -36.54 -3.21 3.01
CA LEU A 30 -35.73 -3.39 1.83
C LEU A 30 -34.28 -3.32 2.31
N PRO A 31 -33.41 -4.31 2.00
CA PRO A 31 -31.99 -4.10 2.23
C PRO A 31 -31.65 -2.83 1.46
N LEU A 32 -31.26 -1.77 2.18
CA LEU A 32 -30.51 -0.67 1.61
C LEU A 32 -29.26 -1.31 1.01
N ARG A 33 -29.36 -1.76 -0.25
CA ARG A 33 -28.21 -2.00 -1.08
C ARG A 33 -27.44 -0.71 -0.98
N SER A 34 -26.18 -0.78 -0.54
CA SER A 34 -25.27 0.33 -0.72
C SER A 34 -25.41 0.74 -2.17
N SER A 35 -26.03 1.89 -2.42
CA SER A 35 -26.04 2.51 -3.73
C SER A 35 -24.57 2.81 -4.00
N THR A 36 -23.88 1.86 -4.63
CA THR A 36 -22.68 2.16 -5.40
C THR A 36 -23.16 3.03 -6.53
N GLN A 37 -23.28 4.32 -6.23
CA GLN A 37 -23.65 5.32 -7.20
C GLN A 37 -22.49 5.39 -8.19
N VAL A 38 -22.70 4.83 -9.37
CA VAL A 38 -21.78 4.98 -10.49
C VAL A 38 -21.84 6.45 -10.89
N ARG A 39 -20.85 7.24 -10.43
CA ARG A 39 -20.73 8.65 -10.81
C ARG A 39 -20.25 8.71 -12.26
N ASN A 40 -21.17 8.61 -13.20
CA ASN A 40 -20.97 9.08 -14.57
C ASN A 40 -21.18 10.61 -14.59
N LYS A 41 -20.29 11.38 -13.96
CA LYS A 41 -20.25 12.83 -14.17
C LYS A 41 -18.97 13.13 -14.94
N TRP A 42 -19.16 13.49 -16.21
CA TRP A 42 -18.18 13.79 -17.25
C TRP A 42 -17.61 12.57 -17.98
N SER A 43 -18.42 11.96 -18.84
CA SER A 43 -17.85 11.46 -20.10
C SER A 43 -17.39 12.68 -20.90
N PHE A 44 -16.40 12.55 -21.79
CA PHE A 44 -16.07 13.54 -22.83
C PHE A 44 -17.23 13.66 -23.87
N GLY A 45 -18.48 13.73 -23.39
CA GLY A 45 -19.73 13.72 -24.14
C GLY A 45 -20.00 14.99 -24.94
N GLY A 46 -19.12 16.00 -24.87
CA GLY A 46 -19.16 17.13 -25.81
C GLY A 46 -18.81 16.74 -27.25
N LEU A 47 -18.00 15.68 -27.45
CA LEU A 47 -17.55 15.25 -28.79
C LEU A 47 -18.27 14.01 -29.32
N PHE A 48 -18.92 13.23 -28.45
CA PHE A 48 -19.64 12.00 -28.87
C PHE A 48 -21.04 11.82 -28.25
N GLY A 49 -21.55 12.80 -27.48
CA GLY A 49 -22.82 12.68 -26.74
C GLY A 49 -23.91 13.72 -27.07
N ASN A 50 -23.59 14.88 -27.63
CA ASN A 50 -24.58 15.96 -27.83
C ASN A 50 -25.20 16.00 -29.24
N ARG A 51 -25.96 14.98 -29.62
CA ARG A 51 -26.92 15.10 -30.76
C ARG A 51 -28.34 14.63 -30.49
N ARG A 52 -28.67 14.17 -29.28
CA ARG A 52 -30.04 13.81 -28.90
C ARG A 52 -30.35 14.20 -27.46
N GLY A 53 -30.65 15.48 -27.26
CA GLY A 53 -31.21 15.99 -26.01
C GLY A 53 -31.63 17.43 -26.25
N GLY A 54 -32.93 17.67 -26.41
CA GLY A 54 -33.45 19.04 -26.50
C GLY A 54 -33.09 19.81 -25.22
N ARG A 55 -32.72 21.08 -25.37
CA ARG A 55 -32.50 22.01 -24.25
C ARG A 55 -33.80 22.12 -23.45
N SER A 56 -33.92 21.41 -22.33
CA SER A 56 -34.85 21.80 -21.27
C SER A 56 -34.13 22.83 -20.40
N SER A 57 -34.71 24.02 -20.26
CA SER A 57 -34.31 25.01 -19.26
C SER A 57 -34.76 24.49 -17.89
N THR A 58 -33.98 23.59 -17.32
CA THR A 58 -34.22 23.08 -15.97
C THR A 58 -33.58 24.07 -14.99
N ASP A 59 -34.40 24.60 -14.08
CA ASP A 59 -33.97 25.53 -13.03
C ASP A 59 -32.86 24.90 -12.17
N ASP A 60 -31.68 25.53 -12.18
CA ASP A 60 -30.43 25.09 -11.54
C ASP A 60 -30.47 25.17 -10.00
N SER A 61 -31.61 25.53 -9.42
CA SER A 61 -31.81 25.64 -7.97
C SER A 61 -31.93 24.28 -7.27
N MET A 62 -32.28 23.21 -7.99
CA MET A 62 -32.50 21.87 -7.41
C MET A 62 -31.47 20.80 -7.80
N THR A 63 -30.64 21.03 -8.81
CA THR A 63 -29.67 20.06 -9.33
C THR A 63 -28.25 20.44 -8.90
N GLY A 64 -27.89 20.07 -7.66
CA GLY A 64 -26.60 20.35 -7.02
C GLY A 64 -25.36 20.13 -7.90
N GLY A 65 -24.96 21.20 -8.60
CA GLY A 65 -23.73 21.29 -9.38
C GLY A 65 -23.75 20.59 -10.74
N GLU A 66 -24.76 20.86 -11.57
CA GLU A 66 -24.77 20.38 -12.96
C GLU A 66 -24.03 21.32 -13.93
N ASN A 67 -23.98 22.64 -13.65
CA ASN A 67 -23.32 23.65 -14.49
C ASN A 67 -22.15 24.39 -13.79
N LEU A 68 -21.10 23.67 -13.34
CA LEU A 68 -19.89 24.30 -12.76
C LEU A 68 -18.92 24.90 -13.79
N ASP A 69 -19.25 24.81 -15.09
CA ASP A 69 -18.45 25.40 -16.17
C ASP A 69 -18.60 26.93 -16.23
N ASP A 70 -19.71 27.48 -15.72
CA ASP A 70 -19.92 28.92 -15.64
C ASP A 70 -19.18 29.52 -14.43
N PRO A 71 -18.32 30.54 -14.62
CA PRO A 71 -17.50 31.11 -13.54
C PRO A 71 -18.35 31.71 -12.41
N LYS A 72 -19.53 32.27 -12.75
CA LYS A 72 -20.46 32.86 -11.76
C LYS A 72 -21.15 31.78 -10.92
N VAL A 73 -21.54 30.65 -11.53
CA VAL A 73 -22.17 29.53 -10.82
C VAL A 73 -21.14 28.86 -9.90
N ARG A 74 -19.90 28.67 -10.39
CA ARG A 74 -18.78 28.18 -9.58
C ARG A 74 -18.49 29.09 -8.39
N GLN A 75 -18.48 30.42 -8.58
CA GLN A 75 -18.26 31.38 -7.49
C GLN A 75 -19.37 31.31 -6.43
N ARG A 76 -20.65 31.28 -6.85
CA ARG A 76 -21.80 31.14 -5.93
C ARG A 76 -21.76 29.82 -5.16
N PHE A 77 -21.48 28.72 -5.84
CA PHE A 77 -21.36 27.41 -5.21
C PHE A 77 -20.18 27.35 -4.23
N ALA A 78 -19.04 27.97 -4.57
CA ALA A 78 -17.90 28.09 -3.68
C ALA A 78 -18.23 28.94 -2.44
N GLN A 79 -18.93 30.07 -2.59
CA GLN A 79 -19.40 30.90 -1.48
C GLN A 79 -20.40 30.16 -0.58
N GLN A 80 -21.25 29.31 -1.15
CA GLN A 80 -22.20 28.50 -0.41
C GLN A 80 -21.55 27.34 0.35
N GLN A 81 -20.41 26.83 -0.13
CA GLN A 81 -19.61 25.83 0.58
C GLN A 81 -18.66 26.41 1.63
N GLN A 82 -18.46 27.73 1.64
CA GLN A 82 -17.74 28.37 2.73
C GLN A 82 -18.62 28.33 3.98
N PRO A 83 -18.10 27.88 5.13
CA PRO A 83 -18.83 27.94 6.38
C PRO A 83 -19.15 29.40 6.67
N GLN A 84 -20.44 29.76 6.68
CA GLN A 84 -20.90 31.06 7.15
C GLN A 84 -20.74 31.06 8.68
N MET A 85 -19.57 31.49 9.16
CA MET A 85 -19.32 31.66 10.59
C MET A 85 -19.99 32.97 11.01
N SER A 86 -21.07 32.91 11.79
CA SER A 86 -21.66 34.13 12.36
C SER A 86 -20.74 34.67 13.45
N SER A 87 -20.08 35.79 13.16
CA SER A 87 -19.46 36.76 14.09
C SER A 87 -18.79 36.14 15.32
N SER A 88 -17.67 35.45 15.13
CA SER A 88 -16.81 35.01 16.24
C SER A 88 -15.51 35.81 16.26
N ILE A 89 -15.08 36.19 17.46
CA ILE A 89 -13.90 36.99 17.82
C ILE A 89 -12.57 36.60 17.12
N PHE A 90 -12.48 35.42 16.50
CA PHE A 90 -11.29 34.93 15.80
C PHE A 90 -11.33 35.17 14.27
N GLU A 91 -12.30 35.92 13.75
CA GLU A 91 -12.48 36.19 12.32
C GLU A 91 -11.28 36.95 11.71
N GLU A 92 -10.75 37.96 12.40
CA GLU A 92 -9.57 38.73 11.94
C GLU A 92 -8.29 37.86 11.85
N GLU A 93 -8.08 36.92 12.78
CA GLU A 93 -6.86 36.09 12.79
C GLU A 93 -6.87 35.03 11.67
N VAL A 94 -8.05 34.51 11.34
CA VAL A 94 -8.24 33.56 10.23
C VAL A 94 -8.17 34.28 8.88
N ASP A 95 -8.77 35.47 8.77
CA ASP A 95 -8.67 36.28 7.56
C ASP A 95 -7.24 36.77 7.31
N ASP A 96 -6.47 37.09 8.35
CA ASP A 96 -5.03 37.39 8.24
C ASP A 96 -4.22 36.18 7.80
N ALA A 97 -4.56 34.97 8.24
CA ALA A 97 -3.92 33.74 7.78
C ALA A 97 -4.25 33.45 6.31
N VAL A 98 -5.50 33.67 5.89
CA VAL A 98 -5.93 33.53 4.49
C VAL A 98 -5.30 34.62 3.61
N PHE A 99 -5.18 35.85 4.10
CA PHE A 99 -4.55 36.97 3.40
C PHE A 99 -3.04 36.78 3.25
N LYS A 100 -2.34 36.30 4.29
CA LYS A 100 -0.94 35.86 4.21
C LYS A 100 -0.76 34.69 3.23
N GLY A 101 -1.71 33.76 3.18
CA GLY A 101 -1.74 32.69 2.18
C GLY A 101 -1.88 33.21 0.75
N LYS A 102 -2.64 34.30 0.53
CA LYS A 102 -2.81 34.97 -0.77
C LYS A 102 -1.55 35.70 -1.28
N MET A 103 -0.66 36.12 -0.39
CA MET A 103 0.67 36.68 -0.73
C MET A 103 1.69 35.58 -1.07
N GLY A 104 1.39 34.30 -0.76
CA GLY A 104 2.13 33.15 -1.22
C GLY A 104 2.01 32.98 -2.75
N SER A 105 3.10 32.55 -3.39
CA SER A 105 3.21 32.43 -4.85
C SER A 105 1.98 31.81 -5.52
N LYS A 106 1.57 32.35 -6.68
CA LYS A 106 0.45 31.92 -7.55
C LYS A 106 0.29 30.41 -7.81
N ALA A 107 1.28 29.59 -7.47
CA ALA A 107 1.25 28.13 -7.59
C ALA A 107 0.37 27.43 -6.53
N ASP A 108 0.13 28.05 -5.36
CA ASP A 108 -0.64 27.41 -4.26
C ASP A 108 -2.17 27.57 -4.40
N MET A 109 -2.63 28.38 -5.36
CA MET A 109 -4.06 28.65 -5.58
C MET A 109 -4.80 27.52 -6.34
N GLY A 110 -4.09 26.51 -6.81
CA GLY A 110 -4.67 25.38 -7.53
C GLY A 110 -5.08 24.24 -6.58
N GLN A 111 -6.37 24.14 -6.28
CA GLN A 111 -7.00 22.98 -5.60
C GLN A 111 -6.80 22.83 -4.09
N ALA A 112 -6.84 23.92 -3.33
CA ALA A 112 -7.20 23.84 -1.91
C ALA A 112 -8.71 23.57 -1.77
N SER A 113 -9.22 22.45 -2.30
CA SER A 113 -10.52 21.93 -1.85
C SER A 113 -10.37 21.71 -0.36
N LEU A 114 -11.18 22.38 0.47
CA LEU A 114 -11.17 22.20 1.92
C LEU A 114 -11.24 20.69 2.22
N LYS A 115 -10.12 20.10 2.63
CA LYS A 115 -10.00 18.67 2.98
C LYS A 115 -10.60 18.46 4.37
N THR A 116 -11.85 18.88 4.53
CA THR A 116 -12.59 18.61 5.76
C THR A 116 -12.79 17.09 5.88
N PRO A 117 -12.87 16.56 7.11
CA PRO A 117 -13.21 15.16 7.32
C PRO A 117 -14.50 14.78 6.61
N GLU A 118 -15.50 15.67 6.56
CA GLU A 118 -16.79 15.42 5.92
C GLU A 118 -16.70 15.31 4.39
N THR A 119 -15.95 16.21 3.75
CA THR A 119 -15.75 16.18 2.29
C THR A 119 -14.92 14.97 1.85
N THR A 120 -14.00 14.52 2.69
CA THR A 120 -13.12 13.38 2.40
C THR A 120 -13.69 12.03 2.86
N ALA A 121 -14.59 12.01 3.85
CA ALA A 121 -15.17 10.80 4.43
C ALA A 121 -15.75 9.88 3.37
N TRP A 122 -16.47 10.43 2.40
CA TRP A 122 -17.06 9.66 1.29
C TRP A 122 -16.03 8.95 0.40
N ARG A 123 -14.80 9.47 0.30
CA ARG A 123 -13.70 8.85 -0.48
C ARG A 123 -12.83 7.93 0.38
N LEU A 124 -12.56 8.31 1.63
CA LEU A 124 -11.69 7.57 2.54
C LEU A 124 -12.40 6.36 3.16
N ASP A 125 -13.69 6.51 3.50
CA ASP A 125 -14.51 5.52 4.20
C ASP A 125 -15.81 5.21 3.41
N PRO A 126 -15.72 4.49 2.27
CA PRO A 126 -16.90 4.17 1.47
C PRO A 126 -17.89 3.19 2.15
N ASP A 127 -17.42 2.36 3.08
CA ASP A 127 -18.26 1.44 3.87
C ASP A 127 -17.89 1.50 5.37
N PRO A 128 -18.53 2.39 6.14
CA PRO A 128 -18.23 2.55 7.57
C PRO A 128 -18.66 1.32 8.40
N ARG A 129 -19.68 0.56 7.96
CA ARG A 129 -20.21 -0.58 8.74
C ARG A 129 -19.23 -1.75 8.75
N SER A 130 -18.57 -2.03 7.63
CA SER A 130 -17.53 -3.08 7.59
C SER A 130 -16.26 -2.65 8.33
N ARG A 131 -15.85 -1.37 8.23
CA ARG A 131 -14.74 -0.80 9.00
C ARG A 131 -14.94 -0.99 10.50
N LEU A 132 -16.10 -0.60 11.05
CA LEU A 132 -16.42 -0.76 12.48
C LEU A 132 -16.38 -2.22 12.94
N ARG A 133 -16.88 -3.16 12.12
CA ARG A 133 -16.81 -4.61 12.44
C ARG A 133 -15.37 -5.12 12.45
N TRP A 134 -14.55 -4.65 11.51
CA TRP A 134 -13.13 -4.98 11.45
C TRP A 134 -12.36 -4.39 12.64
N GLU A 135 -12.62 -3.14 13.00
CA GLU A 135 -12.03 -2.47 14.17
C GLU A 135 -12.37 -3.22 15.46
N ARG A 136 -13.64 -3.55 15.69
CA ARG A 136 -14.07 -4.38 16.82
C ARG A 136 -13.30 -5.70 16.88
N LYS A 137 -13.15 -6.38 15.74
CA LYS A 137 -12.38 -7.63 15.65
C LYS A 137 -10.91 -7.42 16.01
N LYS A 138 -10.29 -6.34 15.55
CA LYS A 138 -8.88 -6.00 15.86
C LYS A 138 -8.68 -5.64 17.33
N VAL A 139 -9.60 -4.87 17.93
CA VAL A 139 -9.59 -4.57 19.36
C VAL A 139 -9.71 -5.84 20.19
N ILE A 140 -10.65 -6.75 19.85
CA ILE A 140 -10.76 -8.05 20.54
C ILE A 140 -9.45 -8.86 20.41
N GLN A 141 -8.82 -8.89 19.23
CA GLN A 141 -7.53 -9.56 19.04
C GLN A 141 -6.41 -8.94 19.89
N MET A 142 -6.37 -7.61 19.98
CA MET A 142 -5.42 -6.87 20.82
C MET A 142 -5.60 -7.21 22.30
N VAL A 143 -6.83 -7.17 22.80
CA VAL A 143 -7.18 -7.52 24.19
C VAL A 143 -6.80 -8.97 24.50
N ARG A 144 -7.12 -9.91 23.60
CA ARG A 144 -6.74 -11.33 23.75
C ARG A 144 -5.22 -11.54 23.83
N ARG A 145 -4.43 -10.73 23.14
CA ARG A 145 -2.96 -10.78 23.19
C ARG A 145 -2.37 -10.05 24.39
N ASN A 146 -3.18 -9.35 25.17
CA ASN A 146 -2.75 -8.53 26.30
C ASN A 146 -1.62 -7.55 25.93
N GLY A 147 -1.75 -6.88 24.78
CA GLY A 147 -0.76 -5.91 24.30
C GLY A 147 0.53 -6.49 23.71
N ARG A 148 0.68 -7.82 23.63
CA ARG A 148 1.87 -8.44 23.01
C ARG A 148 1.91 -8.19 21.50
N VAL A 149 2.93 -7.45 21.06
CA VAL A 149 3.17 -7.12 19.64
C VAL A 149 4.00 -8.22 18.99
N SER A 150 3.51 -8.73 17.85
CA SER A 150 4.26 -9.69 17.04
C SER A 150 5.49 -9.05 16.38
N ARG A 151 6.46 -9.86 15.96
CA ARG A 151 7.68 -9.35 15.30
C ARG A 151 7.36 -8.54 14.04
N SER A 152 6.40 -8.98 13.23
CA SER A 152 5.97 -8.29 12.01
C SER A 152 5.32 -6.94 12.30
N GLU A 153 4.48 -6.86 13.34
CA GLU A 153 3.85 -5.61 13.76
C GLU A 153 4.90 -4.61 14.27
N ARG A 154 5.88 -5.08 15.07
CA ARG A 154 7.00 -4.24 15.52
C ARG A 154 7.82 -3.70 14.37
N ILE A 155 8.13 -4.52 13.36
CA ILE A 155 8.85 -4.08 12.16
C ILE A 155 8.02 -3.04 11.41
N ALA A 156 6.73 -3.29 11.17
CA ALA A 156 5.86 -2.34 10.47
C ALA A 156 5.70 -0.99 11.20
N GLN A 157 5.77 -0.98 12.53
CA GLN A 157 5.75 0.25 13.34
C GLN A 157 7.08 1.00 13.34
N THR A 158 8.22 0.30 13.23
CA THR A 158 9.56 0.89 13.47
C THR A 158 10.38 1.15 12.21
N GLU A 159 10.08 0.44 11.12
CA GLU A 159 10.79 0.51 9.84
C GLU A 159 9.85 1.01 8.76
N LYS A 160 10.30 2.03 8.03
CA LYS A 160 9.55 2.58 6.91
C LYS A 160 9.84 1.75 5.65
N GLU A 161 8.81 1.56 4.84
CA GLU A 161 8.94 0.92 3.52
C GLU A 161 8.03 1.61 2.51
N LEU A 162 8.46 1.64 1.24
CA LEU A 162 7.63 2.02 0.11
C LEU A 162 7.67 0.92 -0.93
N ALA A 163 6.51 0.41 -1.32
CA ALA A 163 6.34 -0.40 -2.51
C ALA A 163 5.92 0.50 -3.68
N HIS A 164 6.78 0.62 -4.69
CA HIS A 164 6.48 1.32 -5.93
C HIS A 164 6.28 0.33 -7.08
N LYS A 165 5.30 0.59 -7.93
CA LYS A 165 5.03 -0.22 -9.13
C LYS A 165 4.95 0.69 -10.35
N SER A 166 5.80 0.40 -11.32
CA SER A 166 5.81 1.11 -12.60
C SER A 166 4.58 0.80 -13.46
N PRO A 167 4.27 1.68 -14.43
CA PRO A 167 3.35 1.36 -15.52
C PRO A 167 3.86 0.17 -16.36
N PHE A 168 3.01 -0.27 -17.29
CA PHE A 168 3.37 -1.36 -18.19
C PHE A 168 4.37 -0.89 -19.25
N LEU A 169 5.61 -1.38 -19.13
CA LEU A 169 6.70 -1.15 -20.06
C LEU A 169 6.62 -2.11 -21.25
N GLU A 170 7.12 -1.66 -22.40
CA GLU A 170 7.10 -2.39 -23.67
C GLU A 170 8.23 -3.43 -23.77
N THR A 171 8.27 -4.35 -22.81
CA THR A 171 9.31 -5.37 -22.75
C THR A 171 8.76 -6.69 -22.22
N SER A 172 9.61 -7.72 -22.27
CA SER A 172 9.31 -9.05 -21.76
C SER A 172 9.88 -9.20 -20.35
N VAL A 173 9.24 -10.07 -19.55
CA VAL A 173 9.66 -10.38 -18.18
C VAL A 173 11.11 -10.84 -18.20
N LYS A 174 11.45 -11.75 -19.13
CA LYS A 174 12.80 -12.31 -19.24
C LYS A 174 13.88 -11.24 -19.46
N LYS A 175 13.57 -10.19 -20.23
CA LYS A 175 14.52 -9.10 -20.50
C LYS A 175 14.66 -8.16 -19.30
N LEU A 176 13.54 -7.78 -18.70
CA LEU A 176 13.51 -6.82 -17.60
C LEU A 176 14.02 -7.41 -16.27
N VAL A 177 13.87 -8.71 -16.06
CA VAL A 177 14.35 -9.42 -14.85
C VAL A 177 15.85 -9.23 -14.63
N HIS A 178 16.65 -9.15 -15.69
CA HIS A 178 18.10 -8.93 -15.55
C HIS A 178 18.41 -7.56 -14.93
N LEU A 179 17.69 -6.50 -15.34
CA LEU A 179 17.85 -5.17 -14.75
C LEU A 179 17.35 -5.14 -13.30
N ALA A 180 16.20 -5.76 -13.02
CA ALA A 180 15.66 -5.84 -11.66
C ALA A 180 16.64 -6.54 -10.70
N ARG A 181 17.23 -7.67 -11.10
CA ARG A 181 18.25 -8.38 -10.31
C ARG A 181 19.53 -7.55 -10.14
N GLN A 182 19.91 -6.75 -11.14
CA GLN A 182 21.11 -5.93 -11.09
C GLN A 182 21.03 -4.78 -10.08
N ILE A 183 19.84 -4.22 -9.87
CA ILE A 183 19.60 -3.15 -8.89
C ILE A 183 19.24 -3.68 -7.49
N GLN A 184 18.81 -4.94 -7.38
CA GLN A 184 18.42 -5.54 -6.11
C GLN A 184 19.60 -5.52 -5.12
N GLY A 185 19.35 -4.98 -3.92
CA GLY A 185 20.35 -4.91 -2.86
C GLY A 185 21.38 -3.79 -3.03
N LYS A 186 21.26 -2.92 -4.04
CA LYS A 186 22.08 -1.71 -4.12
C LYS A 186 21.46 -0.56 -3.36
N THR A 187 22.29 0.43 -3.00
CA THR A 187 21.76 1.73 -2.55
C THR A 187 20.98 2.39 -3.70
N LEU A 188 20.02 3.25 -3.38
CA LEU A 188 19.19 3.86 -4.41
C LEU A 188 20.03 4.69 -5.40
N GLU A 189 21.00 5.44 -4.90
CA GLU A 189 21.92 6.25 -5.71
C GLU A 189 22.80 5.37 -6.63
N GLU A 190 23.35 4.27 -6.10
CA GLU A 190 24.14 3.33 -6.90
C GLU A 190 23.28 2.62 -7.96
N ALA A 191 22.02 2.32 -7.65
CA ALA A 191 21.09 1.75 -8.62
C ALA A 191 20.80 2.73 -9.76
N VAL A 192 20.52 4.00 -9.45
CA VAL A 192 20.31 5.07 -10.45
C VAL A 192 21.57 5.24 -11.31
N LEU A 193 22.75 5.28 -10.69
CA LEU A 193 24.04 5.36 -11.38
C LEU A 193 24.26 4.16 -12.31
N GLN A 194 23.88 2.94 -11.89
CA GLN A 194 23.99 1.79 -12.78
C GLN A 194 23.02 1.90 -13.96
N MET A 195 21.78 2.30 -13.72
CA MET A 195 20.81 2.44 -14.80
C MET A 195 21.20 3.55 -15.79
N SER A 196 21.87 4.62 -15.35
CA SER A 196 22.36 5.68 -16.25
C SER A 196 23.44 5.20 -17.21
N TYR A 197 24.33 4.30 -16.79
CA TYR A 197 25.41 3.78 -17.64
C TYR A 197 25.11 2.42 -18.28
N SER A 198 23.90 1.89 -18.08
CA SER A 198 23.50 0.61 -18.66
C SER A 198 23.14 0.78 -20.14
N LYS A 199 23.67 -0.12 -20.98
CA LYS A 199 23.44 -0.13 -22.44
C LYS A 199 22.02 -0.56 -22.84
N LYS A 200 21.17 -0.97 -21.88
CA LYS A 200 19.84 -1.53 -22.18
C LYS A 200 18.83 -0.40 -22.35
N LYS A 201 18.02 -0.44 -23.42
CA LYS A 201 16.95 0.56 -23.67
C LYS A 201 16.06 0.79 -22.43
N MET A 202 15.63 -0.30 -21.78
CA MET A 202 14.75 -0.24 -20.61
C MET A 202 15.44 0.28 -19.34
N ALA A 203 16.76 0.49 -19.34
CA ALA A 203 17.45 1.05 -18.17
C ALA A 203 17.08 2.52 -17.94
N ALA A 204 16.85 3.28 -19.01
CA ALA A 204 16.36 4.66 -18.91
C ALA A 204 14.99 4.72 -18.20
N GLU A 205 14.07 3.83 -18.58
CA GLU A 205 12.75 3.71 -17.93
C GLU A 205 12.89 3.29 -16.46
N VAL A 206 13.74 2.29 -16.17
CA VAL A 206 13.96 1.85 -14.78
C VAL A 206 14.59 2.96 -13.94
N LYS A 207 15.49 3.77 -14.50
CA LYS A 207 16.07 4.95 -13.84
C LYS A 207 14.96 5.94 -13.43
N TYR A 208 14.10 6.31 -14.38
CA TYR A 208 12.97 7.20 -14.12
C TYR A 208 12.06 6.65 -13.01
N GLN A 209 11.75 5.36 -13.05
CA GLN A 209 10.93 4.70 -12.04
C GLN A 209 11.59 4.65 -10.65
N LEU A 210 12.92 4.62 -10.57
CA LEU A 210 13.65 4.72 -9.30
C LEU A 210 13.65 6.14 -8.75
N GLU A 211 13.74 7.16 -9.61
CA GLU A 211 13.63 8.57 -9.23
C GLU A 211 12.22 8.89 -8.74
N GLU A 212 11.18 8.45 -9.45
CA GLU A 212 9.79 8.57 -8.99
C GLU A 212 9.58 7.87 -7.64
N ALA A 213 10.10 6.65 -7.47
CA ALA A 213 10.02 5.94 -6.20
C ALA A 213 10.76 6.67 -5.06
N ARG A 214 11.88 7.33 -5.35
CA ARG A 214 12.61 8.16 -4.39
C ARG A 214 11.72 9.29 -3.89
N ASP A 215 11.14 10.04 -4.81
CA ASP A 215 10.37 11.22 -4.49
C ASP A 215 9.11 10.85 -3.70
N LEU A 216 8.43 9.77 -4.12
CA LEU A 216 7.31 9.21 -3.37
C LEU A 216 7.74 8.72 -1.98
N ALA A 217 8.92 8.12 -1.82
CA ALA A 217 9.40 7.62 -0.53
C ALA A 217 9.66 8.77 0.45
N VAL A 218 10.26 9.85 -0.05
CA VAL A 218 10.52 11.07 0.73
C VAL A 218 9.20 11.75 1.09
N VAL A 219 8.32 11.99 0.12
CA VAL A 219 7.09 12.77 0.33
C VAL A 219 6.05 12.00 1.15
N THR A 220 5.77 10.73 0.80
CA THR A 220 4.66 9.98 1.41
C THR A 220 5.05 9.27 2.70
N ARG A 221 6.30 8.80 2.81
CA ARG A 221 6.77 8.01 3.97
C ARG A 221 7.77 8.76 4.83
N GLY A 222 8.27 9.92 4.38
CA GLY A 222 9.31 10.67 5.08
C GLY A 222 10.60 9.86 5.23
N MET A 223 10.95 9.03 4.24
CA MET A 223 12.19 8.26 4.27
C MET A 223 13.38 9.08 3.77
N GLY A 224 14.59 8.76 4.25
CA GLY A 224 15.82 9.46 3.83
C GLY A 224 15.92 10.91 4.34
N ILE A 225 15.01 11.32 5.22
CA ILE A 225 15.05 12.59 5.96
C ILE A 225 15.70 12.29 7.32
N GLY A 226 17.02 12.09 7.31
CA GLY A 226 17.83 12.03 8.52
C GLY A 226 18.39 13.41 8.89
N PRO A 227 18.95 13.60 10.09
CA PRO A 227 19.82 14.74 10.34
C PRO A 227 20.94 14.65 9.30
N GLY A 228 20.86 15.48 8.26
CA GLY A 228 21.63 15.28 7.04
C GLY A 228 23.13 15.29 7.29
N LYS A 229 23.90 15.17 6.21
CA LYS A 229 25.36 15.41 6.26
C LYS A 229 25.73 16.75 6.93
N ALA A 230 24.79 17.70 7.04
CA ALA A 230 24.89 18.95 7.80
C ALA A 230 25.26 18.77 9.29
N LYS A 231 24.78 17.72 9.98
CA LYS A 231 25.20 17.46 11.37
C LYS A 231 26.60 16.84 11.49
N ARG A 232 27.24 16.43 10.38
CA ARG A 232 28.56 15.78 10.42
C ARG A 232 29.73 16.77 10.51
N GLN A 233 29.49 18.07 10.30
CA GLN A 233 30.54 19.09 10.45
C GLN A 233 30.77 19.47 11.92
N GLY A 234 29.80 19.23 12.81
CA GLY A 234 29.98 19.30 14.26
C GLY A 234 30.15 17.89 14.82
N GLY A 235 31.29 17.60 15.43
CA GLY A 235 31.64 16.26 15.92
C GLY A 235 30.75 15.78 17.08
N ASP A 236 29.55 15.30 16.77
CA ASP A 236 28.70 14.59 17.72
C ASP A 236 29.08 13.09 17.72
N ALA A 237 29.45 12.56 18.89
CA ALA A 237 30.10 11.25 19.06
C ALA A 237 29.25 10.02 18.68
N ASP A 238 27.97 10.22 18.34
CA ASP A 238 26.97 9.18 18.20
C ASP A 238 26.79 8.63 16.77
N THR A 239 27.40 9.24 15.75
CA THR A 239 27.28 8.76 14.35
C THR A 239 28.52 7.97 13.91
N LYS A 240 28.85 6.90 14.63
CA LYS A 240 29.94 6.00 14.21
C LYS A 240 29.47 5.13 13.02
N PRO A 241 30.27 4.99 11.95
CA PRO A 241 29.91 4.15 10.82
C PRO A 241 29.78 2.69 11.25
N ILE A 242 28.65 2.06 10.94
CA ILE A 242 28.36 0.67 11.34
C ILE A 242 28.79 -0.26 10.20
N LYS A 243 29.75 -1.14 10.48
CA LYS A 243 30.12 -2.22 9.55
C LYS A 243 29.08 -3.34 9.66
N ILE A 244 28.43 -3.65 8.55
CA ILE A 244 27.46 -4.75 8.45
C ILE A 244 27.84 -5.70 7.32
N GLN A 245 27.32 -6.93 7.38
CA GLN A 245 27.35 -7.85 6.24
C GLN A 245 25.94 -8.01 5.69
N THR A 246 25.78 -7.84 4.38
CA THR A 246 24.52 -8.09 3.70
C THR A 246 24.18 -9.59 3.72
N LYS A 247 22.94 -9.93 3.35
CA LYS A 247 22.50 -11.32 3.22
C LYS A 247 23.38 -12.12 2.25
N ASP A 248 23.87 -11.46 1.21
CA ASP A 248 24.74 -12.06 0.18
C ASP A 248 26.21 -12.17 0.63
N GLY A 249 26.55 -11.71 1.84
CA GLY A 249 27.89 -11.78 2.41
C GLY A 249 28.81 -10.59 2.09
N LYS A 250 28.33 -9.58 1.34
CA LYS A 250 29.12 -8.38 1.06
C LYS A 250 29.23 -7.52 2.33
N ALA A 251 30.44 -7.05 2.63
CA ALA A 251 30.65 -6.07 3.68
C ALA A 251 30.19 -4.69 3.20
N LEU A 252 29.44 -3.98 4.04
CA LEU A 252 28.95 -2.63 3.79
C LEU A 252 29.21 -1.78 5.02
N THR A 253 29.69 -0.55 4.81
CA THR A 253 29.83 0.46 5.84
C THR A 253 28.65 1.41 5.76
N VAL A 254 27.77 1.38 6.76
CA VAL A 254 26.59 2.25 6.83
C VAL A 254 26.95 3.49 7.65
N GLU A 255 27.03 4.63 6.97
CA GLU A 255 27.26 5.93 7.60
C GLU A 255 25.95 6.61 8.04
N ASP A 256 24.85 6.32 7.37
CA ASP A 256 23.53 6.90 7.64
C ASP A 256 22.47 5.78 7.65
N PRO A 257 21.80 5.54 8.79
CA PRO A 257 20.75 4.51 8.88
C PRO A 257 19.50 4.84 8.08
N THR A 258 19.26 6.12 7.73
CA THR A 258 18.08 6.56 6.97
C THR A 258 18.25 6.45 5.46
N ARG A 259 19.48 6.18 4.98
CA ARG A 259 19.79 6.06 3.56
C ARG A 259 18.90 4.99 2.91
N LEU A 260 18.36 5.33 1.74
CA LEU A 260 17.49 4.46 0.96
C LEU A 260 18.29 3.40 0.21
N TYR A 261 17.78 2.17 0.21
CA TYR A 261 18.27 1.09 -0.63
C TYR A 261 17.13 0.30 -1.24
N VAL A 262 17.44 -0.38 -2.35
CA VAL A 262 16.51 -1.28 -3.03
C VAL A 262 16.50 -2.62 -2.31
N ALA A 263 15.49 -2.86 -1.47
CA ALA A 263 15.37 -4.10 -0.70
C ALA A 263 14.94 -5.27 -1.57
N GLN A 264 13.95 -5.04 -2.41
CA GLN A 264 13.43 -6.04 -3.35
C GLN A 264 13.16 -5.38 -4.69
N ALA A 265 13.40 -6.11 -5.76
CA ALA A 265 13.02 -5.70 -7.11
C ALA A 265 12.57 -6.95 -7.87
N TRP A 266 11.39 -6.89 -8.47
CA TRP A 266 10.85 -7.98 -9.27
C TRP A 266 10.03 -7.44 -10.44
N VAL A 267 9.68 -8.34 -11.36
CA VAL A 267 8.95 -7.99 -12.57
C VAL A 267 7.64 -8.75 -12.62
N GLY A 268 6.56 -8.03 -12.90
CA GLY A 268 5.23 -8.57 -13.18
C GLY A 268 4.95 -8.60 -14.69
N ARG A 269 4.14 -9.55 -15.12
CA ARG A 269 3.64 -9.63 -16.49
C ARG A 269 2.37 -8.80 -16.63
N GLY A 270 2.32 -7.97 -17.67
CA GLY A 270 1.15 -7.20 -18.05
C GLY A 270 0.34 -7.86 -19.17
N PRO A 271 -0.72 -7.20 -19.65
CA PRO A 271 -1.46 -7.64 -20.82
C PRO A 271 -0.58 -7.68 -22.08
N TRP A 272 -0.92 -8.54 -23.02
CA TRP A 272 -0.27 -8.52 -24.34
C TRP A 272 -0.63 -7.24 -25.07
N ARG A 273 0.37 -6.51 -25.59
CA ARG A 273 0.13 -5.28 -26.36
C ARG A 273 -0.41 -5.57 -27.75
N SER A 274 0.15 -6.57 -28.41
CA SER A 274 -0.28 -6.98 -29.74
C SER A 274 -0.11 -8.47 -29.95
N LYS A 275 -0.86 -9.00 -30.92
CA LYS A 275 -0.70 -10.34 -31.48
C LYS A 275 -0.57 -10.18 -32.99
N GLU A 276 0.46 -10.78 -33.56
CA GLU A 276 0.79 -10.69 -34.98
C GLU A 276 0.97 -12.10 -35.55
N LEU A 277 0.56 -12.29 -36.81
CA LEU A 277 0.70 -13.57 -37.48
C LEU A 277 2.08 -13.67 -38.14
N ASP A 278 2.88 -14.65 -37.72
CA ASP A 278 4.21 -14.95 -38.25
C ASP A 278 4.09 -16.00 -39.35
N TYR A 279 4.00 -15.55 -40.60
CA TYR A 279 3.87 -16.43 -41.76
C TYR A 279 5.20 -17.12 -42.08
N LYS A 280 5.17 -18.46 -42.16
CA LYS A 280 6.34 -19.30 -42.42
C LYS A 280 6.16 -20.07 -43.73
N GLY A 281 7.24 -20.70 -44.18
CA GLY A 281 7.19 -21.59 -45.35
C GLY A 281 6.21 -22.74 -45.18
N ARG A 282 5.73 -23.28 -46.31
CA ARG A 282 4.80 -24.43 -46.39
C ARG A 282 3.44 -24.18 -45.71
N GLY A 283 2.90 -22.97 -45.81
CA GLY A 283 1.57 -22.63 -45.29
C GLY A 283 1.44 -22.66 -43.76
N ARG A 284 2.56 -22.73 -43.02
CA ARG A 284 2.58 -22.71 -41.56
C ARG A 284 2.56 -21.26 -41.07
N PHE A 285 1.91 -21.01 -39.94
CA PHE A 285 2.00 -19.73 -39.25
C PHE A 285 2.15 -19.89 -37.75
N GLY A 286 2.84 -18.95 -37.12
CA GLY A 286 2.89 -18.79 -35.67
C GLY A 286 2.18 -17.51 -35.23
N ILE A 287 1.91 -17.34 -33.94
CA ILE A 287 1.38 -16.08 -33.40
C ILE A 287 2.49 -15.44 -32.56
N MET A 288 3.05 -14.34 -33.05
CA MET A 288 3.96 -13.49 -32.28
C MET A 288 3.15 -12.62 -31.32
N GLN A 289 3.55 -12.61 -30.05
CA GLN A 289 2.87 -11.83 -29.01
C GLN A 289 3.83 -10.80 -28.45
N SER A 290 3.45 -9.53 -28.51
CA SER A 290 4.22 -8.44 -27.91
C SER A 290 3.87 -8.30 -26.43
N PRO A 291 4.78 -8.65 -25.50
CA PRO A 291 4.52 -8.53 -24.07
C PRO A 291 4.52 -7.05 -23.64
N SER A 292 3.81 -6.80 -22.53
CA SER A 292 4.10 -5.69 -21.64
C SER A 292 4.41 -6.21 -20.25
N THR A 293 5.17 -5.45 -19.47
CA THR A 293 5.58 -5.83 -18.11
C THR A 293 5.78 -4.62 -17.21
N SER A 294 5.51 -4.77 -15.92
CA SER A 294 5.83 -3.75 -14.91
C SER A 294 7.00 -4.21 -14.05
N ILE A 295 7.92 -3.31 -13.70
CA ILE A 295 8.86 -3.50 -12.59
C ILE A 295 8.24 -2.99 -11.27
N SER A 296 8.42 -3.75 -10.19
CA SER A 296 8.04 -3.37 -8.83
C SER A 296 9.27 -3.36 -7.94
N VAL A 297 9.40 -2.30 -7.15
CA VAL A 297 10.55 -2.06 -6.28
C VAL A 297 10.06 -1.77 -4.87
N VAL A 298 10.71 -2.36 -3.87
CA VAL A 298 10.49 -2.03 -2.46
C VAL A 298 11.72 -1.30 -1.95
N LEU A 299 11.53 -0.04 -1.59
CA LEU A 299 12.54 0.79 -0.94
C LEU A 299 12.41 0.69 0.58
N LYS A 300 13.55 0.54 1.25
CA LYS A 300 13.67 0.56 2.71
C LYS A 300 14.88 1.41 3.10
N GLU A 301 14.96 1.72 4.40
CA GLU A 301 16.10 2.40 4.99
C GLU A 301 17.17 1.40 5.48
N GLU A 302 18.44 1.79 5.47
CA GLU A 302 19.57 0.97 5.95
C GLU A 302 19.39 0.46 7.40
N LYS A 303 18.55 1.13 8.21
CA LYS A 303 18.07 0.65 9.53
C LYS A 303 17.59 -0.81 9.48
N THR A 304 16.87 -1.22 8.44
CA THR A 304 16.40 -2.59 8.25
C THR A 304 17.58 -3.57 8.13
N ARG A 305 18.62 -3.22 7.37
CA ARG A 305 19.81 -4.07 7.20
C ARG A 305 20.62 -4.19 8.48
N ILE A 306 20.74 -3.11 9.25
CA ILE A 306 21.37 -3.13 10.56
C ILE A 306 20.64 -4.10 11.49
N ARG A 307 19.30 -4.06 11.53
CA ARG A 307 18.52 -5.03 12.31
C ARG A 307 18.75 -6.46 11.83
N GLU A 308 18.66 -6.72 10.52
CA GLU A 308 18.87 -8.05 9.96
C GLU A 308 20.24 -8.62 10.28
N TYR A 309 21.28 -7.79 10.25
CA TYR A 309 22.63 -8.16 10.63
C TYR A 309 22.73 -8.49 12.14
N LYS A 310 22.14 -7.67 13.01
CA LYS A 310 22.06 -7.96 14.45
C LYS A 310 21.32 -9.27 14.73
N ASP A 311 20.20 -9.50 14.05
CA ASP A 311 19.43 -10.76 14.15
C ASP A 311 20.26 -11.96 13.67
N LYS A 312 21.06 -11.79 12.61
CA LYS A 312 21.98 -12.82 12.11
C LYS A 312 23.07 -13.14 13.14
N LEU A 313 23.69 -12.13 13.74
CA LEU A 313 24.71 -12.32 14.79
C LEU A 313 24.12 -12.98 16.02
N ALA A 314 22.95 -12.53 16.50
CA ALA A 314 22.26 -13.15 17.62
C ALA A 314 21.89 -14.62 17.32
N LYS A 315 21.46 -14.93 16.08
CA LYS A 315 21.20 -16.30 15.64
C LYS A 315 22.48 -17.15 15.61
N GLN A 316 23.61 -16.56 15.19
CA GLN A 316 24.91 -17.24 15.19
C GLN A 316 25.40 -17.51 16.61
N ALA A 317 25.31 -16.52 17.51
CA ALA A 317 25.65 -16.66 18.93
C ALA A 317 24.75 -17.69 19.64
N ARG A 318 23.47 -17.79 19.27
CA ARG A 318 22.55 -18.82 19.77
C ARG A 318 22.87 -20.22 19.23
N ARG A 319 23.57 -20.35 18.10
CA ARG A 319 23.93 -21.66 17.55
C ARG A 319 24.98 -22.27 18.48
N LYS A 320 24.68 -23.46 19.00
CA LYS A 320 25.64 -24.22 19.80
C LYS A 320 26.93 -24.44 19.00
N PRO A 321 28.10 -24.42 19.64
CA PRO A 321 29.35 -24.76 18.98
C PRO A 321 29.28 -26.20 18.46
N TRP A 322 30.06 -26.48 17.42
CA TRP A 322 30.24 -27.87 16.99
C TRP A 322 31.06 -28.61 18.05
N VAL A 323 30.59 -29.79 18.43
CA VAL A 323 31.22 -30.67 19.42
C VAL A 323 31.63 -31.95 18.70
N HIS A 324 32.83 -32.46 18.97
CA HIS A 324 33.39 -33.66 18.32
C HIS A 324 32.48 -34.89 18.49
N LEU A 325 32.01 -35.13 19.72
CA LEU A 325 31.06 -36.20 20.05
C LEU A 325 29.74 -35.58 20.55
N PRO A 326 28.74 -35.37 19.68
CA PRO A 326 27.47 -34.78 20.08
C PRO A 326 26.52 -35.80 20.72
N ASP A 327 25.87 -35.42 21.81
CA ASP A 327 24.79 -36.19 22.42
C ASP A 327 23.53 -36.17 21.54
N ARG A 328 23.43 -37.13 20.63
CA ARG A 328 22.24 -37.31 19.79
C ARG A 328 21.18 -38.06 20.59
N PRO A 329 19.92 -37.60 20.63
CA PRO A 329 18.87 -38.32 21.32
C PRO A 329 18.63 -39.67 20.65
N VAL A 330 18.46 -40.72 21.44
CA VAL A 330 17.97 -42.01 20.95
C VAL A 330 16.50 -41.82 20.54
N THR A 331 16.23 -41.82 19.24
CA THR A 331 14.90 -41.48 18.70
C THR A 331 13.89 -42.63 18.76
N ALA A 332 14.34 -43.84 19.08
CA ALA A 332 13.49 -45.03 19.16
C ALA A 332 13.19 -45.39 20.62
N GLN A 333 11.91 -45.58 20.94
CA GLN A 333 11.48 -46.03 22.26
C GLN A 333 11.27 -47.55 22.26
N ARG A 334 11.78 -48.23 23.28
CA ARG A 334 11.48 -49.63 23.58
C ARG A 334 10.88 -49.71 24.98
N PRO A 335 9.90 -50.59 25.23
CA PRO A 335 9.28 -50.75 26.55
C PRO A 335 10.18 -51.53 27.54
N TYR A 336 11.43 -51.78 27.18
CA TYR A 336 12.43 -52.44 28.02
C TYR A 336 13.77 -51.74 27.85
N TYR A 337 14.60 -51.80 28.89
CA TYR A 337 15.97 -51.29 28.86
C TYR A 337 16.84 -52.16 27.94
N SER A 338 17.73 -51.52 27.19
CA SER A 338 18.71 -52.20 26.33
C SER A 338 20.16 -51.90 26.72
N TRP A 339 20.37 -51.17 27.81
CA TRP A 339 21.61 -50.95 28.54
C TRP A 339 21.27 -50.51 29.97
#